data_AF-A0A6V7K3V5-F1
#
_entry.id   AF-A0A6V7K3V5-F1
#
_cell.length_a   1.000
_cell.length_b   1.000
_cell.length_c   1.000
_cell.angle_alpha   90.00
_cell.angle_beta   90.00
_cell.angle_gamma   90.00
#
_symmetry.space_group_name_H-M   'P 1'
#
loop_
_entity.id
_entity.type
_entity.pdbx_description
1 polymer ?
#
loop_
_entity_poly.entity_id
_entity_poly.type
_entity_poly.pdbx_seq_one_letter_code
_entity_poly.pdbx_strand_id
1 'polypeptide(L)'
;PHGARVSGVVEETPGRLEYEVALYREATGNSSENALGSETVDQAVPIGTKLQLRAKISSESAWGYIKLLEVTVSPDPDQPHAPGSVVLVKDGCRNRDFASIIPHQPARYRERKNEVFLDFEAFLLSSMRERSTLWIHSQIKACMEPHDCQP
;
A
#
# COMPACT_ATOMS: atom_id res chain seq x y z
N PRO A 1 28.99 -1.96 47.03
CA PRO A 1 28.17 -2.27 45.83
C PRO A 1 27.58 -0.98 45.26
N HIS A 2 28.16 -0.47 44.17
CA HIS A 2 27.73 0.78 43.55
C HIS A 2 26.46 0.56 42.74
N GLY A 3 25.36 1.20 43.16
CA GLY A 3 24.10 1.21 42.42
C GLY A 3 24.22 2.13 41.21
N ALA A 4 24.27 1.55 40.01
CA ALA A 4 24.16 2.29 38.77
C ALA A 4 22.71 2.73 38.58
N ARG A 5 22.45 4.04 38.72
CA ARG A 5 21.21 4.66 38.25
C ARG A 5 21.35 4.88 36.74
N VAL A 6 20.70 4.05 35.95
CA VAL A 6 20.51 4.30 34.52
C VAL A 6 19.26 5.17 34.39
N SER A 7 19.46 6.48 34.25
CA SER A 7 18.41 7.43 33.89
C SER A 7 18.50 7.67 32.40
N GLY A 8 17.88 6.80 31.61
CA GLY A 8 17.64 7.07 30.19
C GLY A 8 16.37 7.90 30.06
N VAL A 9 16.45 9.04 29.40
CA VAL A 9 15.26 9.72 28.88
C VAL A 9 14.74 8.82 27.75
N VAL A 10 13.46 8.45 27.79
CA VAL A 10 12.81 7.81 26.64
C VAL A 10 12.73 8.88 25.56
N GLU A 11 13.67 8.86 24.63
CA GLU A 11 13.62 9.71 23.45
C GLU A 11 12.38 9.33 22.63
N GLU A 12 11.56 10.36 22.42
CA GLU A 12 10.44 10.45 21.49
C GLU A 12 9.47 9.26 21.48
N THR A 13 8.36 9.41 22.21
CA THR A 13 7.12 8.71 21.81
C THR A 13 6.88 9.00 20.33
N PRO A 14 6.74 8.00 19.46
CA PRO A 14 6.80 8.14 17.99
C PRO A 14 5.67 8.95 17.36
N GLY A 15 4.91 9.69 18.16
CA GLY A 15 3.73 10.43 17.74
C GLY A 15 2.60 9.50 17.29
N ARG A 16 1.48 10.11 16.92
CA ARG A 16 0.38 9.40 16.28
C ARG A 16 0.77 9.10 14.83
N LEU A 17 0.62 7.85 14.39
CA LEU A 17 0.78 7.50 12.98
C LEU A 17 -0.34 8.14 12.16
N GLU A 18 0.05 9.01 11.23
CA GLU A 18 -0.83 9.56 10.21
C GLU A 18 -0.49 8.93 8.86
N TYR A 19 -1.51 8.36 8.21
CA TYR A 19 -1.36 7.64 6.95
C TYR A 19 -2.53 7.93 6.02
N GLU A 20 -2.25 7.80 4.72
CA GLU A 20 -3.19 7.95 3.64
C GLU A 20 -3.04 6.74 2.71
N VAL A 21 -4.17 6.19 2.26
CA VAL A 21 -4.20 5.16 1.21
C VAL A 21 -5.16 5.64 0.13
N ALA A 22 -4.69 5.68 -1.10
CA ALA A 22 -5.45 6.17 -2.23
C ALA A 22 -5.16 5.37 -3.50
N LEU A 23 -6.12 5.36 -4.41
CA LEU A 23 -6.04 4.69 -5.70
C LEU A 23 -6.00 5.74 -6.81
N TYR A 24 -5.07 5.57 -7.74
CA TYR A 24 -4.89 6.48 -8.85
C TYR A 24 -4.92 5.75 -10.18
N ARG A 25 -5.36 6.42 -11.24
CA ARG A 25 -5.12 5.95 -12.61
C ARG A 25 -3.66 6.17 -12.97
N GLU A 26 -3.04 5.18 -13.61
CA GLU A 26 -1.70 5.36 -14.16
C GLU A 26 -1.78 6.35 -15.34
N ALA A 27 -1.05 7.46 -15.27
CA ALA A 27 -1.04 8.45 -16.35
C ALA A 27 -0.34 7.88 -17.59
N THR A 28 -1.03 7.85 -18.73
CA THR A 28 -0.43 7.50 -20.02
C THR A 28 0.47 8.64 -20.51
N GLY A 29 1.74 8.63 -20.14
CA GLY A 29 2.67 9.67 -20.58
C GLY A 29 4.08 9.50 -20.02
N ASN A 30 5.05 9.54 -20.93
CA ASN A 30 6.47 9.34 -20.70
C ASN A 30 7.11 10.51 -19.92
N SER A 31 6.72 10.70 -18.65
CA SER A 31 7.15 11.84 -17.85
C SER A 31 7.61 11.40 -16.46
N SER A 32 8.88 10.98 -16.41
CA SER A 32 9.74 11.36 -15.31
C SER A 32 9.51 12.85 -15.00
N GLU A 33 9.22 13.18 -13.74
CA GLU A 33 9.04 14.56 -13.25
C GLU A 33 7.68 15.23 -13.52
N ASN A 34 6.58 14.64 -13.01
CA ASN A 34 5.59 15.39 -12.22
C ASN A 34 4.43 14.48 -11.80
N ALA A 35 4.39 14.13 -10.51
CA ALA A 35 3.28 13.41 -9.87
C ALA A 35 2.03 14.30 -9.67
N LEU A 36 1.69 15.14 -10.65
CA LEU A 36 0.57 16.11 -10.60
C LEU A 36 -0.59 15.74 -11.53
N GLY A 37 -0.45 14.70 -12.37
CA GLY A 37 -1.48 14.25 -13.31
C GLY A 37 -2.18 12.93 -12.95
N SER A 38 -1.96 12.39 -11.75
CA SER A 38 -2.63 11.15 -11.32
C SER A 38 -4.01 11.49 -10.79
N GLU A 39 -5.06 11.16 -11.54
CA GLU A 39 -6.45 11.33 -11.12
C GLU A 39 -6.80 10.25 -10.07
N THR A 40 -7.38 10.68 -8.94
CA THR A 40 -7.91 9.77 -7.92
C THR A 40 -9.09 8.99 -8.48
N VAL A 41 -9.23 7.74 -8.09
CA VAL A 41 -10.31 6.87 -8.56
C VAL A 41 -11.47 6.89 -7.58
N ASP A 42 -12.44 7.76 -7.86
CA ASP A 42 -13.67 7.88 -7.07
C ASP A 42 -14.90 7.24 -7.75
N GLN A 43 -14.71 6.68 -8.95
CA GLN A 43 -15.77 6.09 -9.78
C GLN A 43 -15.35 4.72 -10.32
N ALA A 44 -16.34 3.94 -10.79
CA ALA A 44 -16.10 2.66 -11.44
C ALA A 44 -15.12 2.79 -12.61
N VAL A 45 -14.19 1.85 -12.72
CA VAL A 45 -13.18 1.80 -13.78
C VAL A 45 -13.43 0.62 -14.72
N PRO A 46 -13.12 0.76 -16.03
CA PRO A 46 -13.10 -0.37 -16.94
C PRO A 46 -12.08 -1.43 -16.53
N ILE A 47 -12.37 -2.70 -16.84
CA ILE A 47 -11.41 -3.81 -16.73
C ILE A 47 -10.18 -3.52 -17.61
N GLY A 48 -9.00 -3.88 -17.14
CA GLY A 48 -7.72 -3.62 -17.81
C GLY A 48 -7.21 -2.19 -17.62
N THR A 49 -7.96 -1.32 -16.92
CA THR A 49 -7.45 0.00 -16.55
C THR A 49 -6.25 -0.18 -15.63
N LYS A 50 -5.13 0.47 -15.96
CA LYS A 50 -3.95 0.46 -15.10
C LYS A 50 -4.14 1.40 -13.93
N LEU A 51 -3.96 0.84 -12.74
CA LEU A 51 -4.19 1.48 -11.47
C LEU A 51 -2.94 1.41 -10.62
N GLN A 52 -2.81 2.40 -9.73
CA GLN A 52 -1.74 2.45 -8.77
C GLN A 52 -2.32 2.69 -7.38
N LEU A 53 -2.20 1.69 -6.52
CA LEU A 53 -2.46 1.84 -5.09
C LEU A 53 -1.25 2.53 -4.48
N ARG A 54 -1.45 3.64 -3.79
CA ARG A 54 -0.39 4.32 -3.03
C ARG A 54 -0.76 4.39 -1.57
N ALA A 55 0.20 4.11 -0.72
CA ALA A 55 0.11 4.35 0.71
C ALA A 55 1.25 5.26 1.14
N LYS A 56 0.91 6.30 1.90
CA LYS A 56 1.85 7.32 2.36
C LYS A 56 1.68 7.54 3.86
N ILE A 57 2.79 7.76 4.55
CA ILE A 57 2.80 8.27 5.93
C ILE A 57 3.29 9.71 5.95
N SER A 58 2.83 10.48 6.93
CA SER A 58 3.24 11.88 7.10
C SER A 58 4.77 11.98 7.20
N SER A 59 5.36 12.94 6.48
CA SER A 59 6.80 13.22 6.55
C SER A 59 7.21 13.97 7.81
N GLU A 60 6.24 14.50 8.56
CA GLU A 60 6.45 15.26 9.80
C GLU A 60 6.42 14.36 11.06
N SER A 61 6.42 13.05 10.85
CA SER A 61 6.27 12.02 11.87
C SER A 61 7.58 11.27 12.10
N ALA A 62 7.76 10.70 13.30
CA ALA A 62 8.90 9.81 13.60
C ALA A 62 8.90 8.52 12.75
N TRP A 63 7.74 8.17 12.19
CA TRP A 63 7.58 7.10 11.21
C TRP A 63 8.14 7.53 9.85
N GLY A 64 9.37 7.13 9.52
CA GLY A 64 10.06 7.53 8.28
C GLY A 64 9.98 6.53 7.13
N TYR A 65 9.58 5.28 7.40
CA TYR A 65 9.59 4.18 6.44
C TYR A 65 8.23 3.48 6.39
N ILE A 66 7.82 3.06 5.20
CA ILE A 66 6.59 2.28 5.00
C ILE A 66 6.87 1.00 4.21
N LYS A 67 6.10 -0.06 4.50
CA LYS A 67 6.04 -1.32 3.73
C LYS A 67 4.58 -1.71 3.54
N LEU A 68 4.23 -2.11 2.32
CA LEU A 68 2.94 -2.74 2.03
C LEU A 68 3.06 -4.22 2.38
N LEU A 69 2.28 -4.71 3.35
CA LEU A 69 2.33 -6.10 3.79
C LEU A 69 1.35 -6.98 3.03
N GLU A 70 0.13 -6.48 2.84
CA GLU A 70 -0.92 -7.23 2.19
C GLU A 70 -1.80 -6.31 1.36
N VAL A 71 -2.25 -6.81 0.20
CA VAL A 71 -3.30 -6.21 -0.60
C VAL A 71 -4.24 -7.32 -1.01
N THR A 72 -5.49 -7.18 -0.63
CA THR A 72 -6.53 -8.17 -0.89
C THR A 72 -7.74 -7.49 -1.52
N VAL A 73 -8.21 -8.05 -2.63
CA VAL A 73 -9.43 -7.60 -3.31
C VAL A 73 -10.58 -8.51 -2.90
N SER A 74 -11.59 -7.95 -2.26
CA SER A 74 -12.70 -8.69 -1.65
C SER A 74 -14.04 -8.24 -2.22
N PRO A 75 -15.04 -9.14 -2.35
CA PRO A 75 -16.42 -8.74 -2.57
C PRO A 75 -17.09 -8.11 -1.32
N ASP A 76 -16.45 -8.22 -0.15
CA ASP A 76 -16.99 -7.76 1.13
C ASP A 76 -16.25 -6.49 1.62
N PRO A 77 -16.99 -5.43 2.05
CA PRO A 77 -16.40 -4.17 2.52
C PRO A 77 -15.63 -4.28 3.83
N ASP A 78 -15.94 -5.26 4.67
CA ASP A 78 -15.44 -5.37 6.04
C ASP A 78 -14.52 -6.59 6.22
N GLN A 79 -14.65 -7.59 5.34
CA GLN A 79 -13.88 -8.83 5.39
C GLN A 79 -12.91 -8.94 4.22
N PRO A 80 -11.60 -8.68 4.43
CA PRO A 80 -10.58 -8.83 3.40
C PRO A 80 -10.58 -10.23 2.77
N HIS A 81 -10.76 -11.27 3.58
CA HIS A 81 -10.65 -12.67 3.15
C HIS A 81 -12.01 -13.36 2.98
N ALA A 82 -13.06 -12.62 2.63
CA ALA A 82 -14.37 -13.21 2.35
C ALA A 82 -14.28 -14.23 1.19
N PRO A 83 -15.17 -15.23 1.13
CA PRO A 83 -15.17 -16.21 0.04
C PRO A 83 -15.16 -15.54 -1.35
N GLY A 84 -14.19 -15.94 -2.17
CA GLY A 84 -13.97 -15.35 -3.49
C GLY A 84 -12.96 -14.19 -3.54
N SER A 85 -12.45 -13.72 -2.39
CA SER A 85 -11.38 -12.73 -2.34
C SER A 85 -10.09 -13.21 -3.00
N VAL A 86 -9.29 -12.27 -3.50
CA VAL A 86 -7.97 -12.54 -4.11
C VAL A 86 -6.90 -11.74 -3.40
N VAL A 87 -5.87 -12.42 -2.90
CA VAL A 87 -4.68 -11.81 -2.28
C VAL A 87 -3.64 -11.51 -3.36
N LEU A 88 -3.46 -10.22 -3.66
CA LEU A 88 -2.50 -9.72 -4.64
C LEU A 88 -1.09 -9.62 -4.04
N VAL A 89 -0.97 -9.16 -2.79
CA VAL A 89 0.30 -9.06 -2.08
C VAL A 89 0.16 -9.78 -0.76
N LYS A 90 1.16 -10.58 -0.40
CA LYS A 90 1.24 -11.26 0.89
C LYS A 90 2.67 -11.19 1.42
N ASP A 91 2.82 -10.89 2.71
CA ASP A 91 4.11 -10.73 3.38
C ASP A 91 5.04 -9.73 2.66
N GLY A 92 4.45 -8.72 2.02
CA GLY A 92 5.11 -7.69 1.22
C GLY A 92 5.65 -8.14 -0.13
N CYS A 93 5.30 -9.34 -0.58
CA CYS A 93 5.64 -9.86 -1.89
C CYS A 93 4.38 -10.02 -2.75
N ARG A 94 4.50 -9.69 -4.04
CA ARG A 94 3.45 -9.94 -5.03
C ARG A 94 3.18 -11.44 -5.15
N ASN A 95 1.91 -11.79 -5.26
CA ASN A 95 1.48 -13.14 -5.56
C ASN A 95 1.77 -13.46 -7.04
N ARG A 96 2.63 -14.45 -7.28
CA ARG A 96 3.11 -14.80 -8.63
C ARG A 96 2.01 -15.34 -9.53
N ASP A 97 0.95 -15.91 -8.96
CA ASP A 97 -0.17 -16.47 -9.71
C ASP A 97 -0.95 -15.37 -10.46
N PHE A 98 -0.87 -14.13 -9.98
CA PHE A 98 -1.52 -12.96 -10.58
C PHE A 98 -0.53 -12.07 -11.32
N ALA A 99 0.60 -12.60 -11.80
CA ALA A 99 1.65 -11.80 -12.43
C ALA A 99 1.22 -11.00 -13.67
N SER A 100 0.14 -11.39 -14.35
CA SER A 100 -0.45 -10.62 -15.45
C SER A 100 -1.22 -9.38 -14.97
N ILE A 101 -1.74 -9.41 -13.74
CA ILE A 101 -2.51 -8.31 -13.13
C ILE A 101 -1.58 -7.42 -12.31
N ILE A 102 -0.63 -8.01 -11.58
CA ILE A 102 0.38 -7.34 -10.75
C ILE A 102 1.79 -7.64 -11.29
N PRO A 103 2.24 -6.92 -12.33
CA PRO A 103 3.49 -7.23 -13.02
C PRO A 103 4.73 -7.01 -12.13
N HIS A 104 4.66 -6.06 -11.19
CA HIS A 104 5.79 -5.62 -10.38
C HIS A 104 5.58 -5.92 -8.88
N GLN A 105 6.68 -5.94 -8.13
CA GLN A 105 6.63 -5.98 -6.66
C GLN A 105 6.13 -4.63 -6.12
N PRO A 106 5.52 -4.59 -4.91
CA PRO A 106 5.37 -3.35 -4.18
C PRO A 106 6.71 -2.61 -4.11
N ALA A 107 6.71 -1.34 -4.47
CA ALA A 107 7.93 -0.55 -4.60
C ALA A 107 7.80 0.80 -3.91
N ARG A 108 8.95 1.40 -3.59
CA ARG A 108 9.04 2.77 -3.08
C ARG A 108 9.81 3.60 -4.09
N TYR A 109 9.46 4.88 -4.22
CA TYR A 109 10.28 5.80 -4.98
C TYR A 109 11.62 5.99 -4.25
N ARG A 110 12.73 6.11 -5.01
CA ARG A 110 14.08 6.24 -4.44
C ARG A 110 14.18 7.35 -3.39
N GLU A 111 13.53 8.48 -3.65
CA GLU A 111 13.55 9.67 -2.80
C GLU A 111 12.42 9.71 -1.75
N ARG A 112 11.45 8.79 -1.80
CA ARG A 112 10.26 8.80 -0.92
C ARG A 112 10.17 7.51 -0.12
N LYS A 113 10.81 7.51 1.04
CA LYS A 113 10.86 6.36 1.96
C LYS A 113 9.54 6.16 2.71
N ASN A 114 8.75 7.22 2.83
CA ASN A 114 7.45 7.30 3.48
C ASN A 114 6.27 7.01 2.52
N GLU A 115 6.54 6.57 1.29
CA GLU A 115 5.51 6.24 0.29
C GLU A 115 5.83 4.90 -0.37
N VAL A 116 4.83 4.01 -0.45
CA VAL A 116 4.90 2.74 -1.18
C VAL A 116 3.75 2.68 -2.17
N PHE A 117 4.00 2.08 -3.33
CA PHE A 117 2.99 1.89 -4.35
C PHE A 117 2.97 0.45 -4.87
N LEU A 118 1.82 0.07 -5.42
CA LEU A 118 1.60 -1.17 -6.14
C LEU A 118 0.83 -0.85 -7.43
N ASP A 119 1.42 -1.23 -8.56
CA ASP A 119 0.77 -1.16 -9.87
C ASP A 119 -0.02 -2.44 -10.12
N PHE A 120 -1.26 -2.29 -10.59
CA PHE A 120 -2.08 -3.41 -10.99
C PHE A 120 -3.11 -3.02 -12.04
N GLU A 121 -3.61 -4.00 -12.79
CA GLU A 121 -4.70 -3.81 -13.75
C GLU A 121 -6.05 -4.11 -13.10
N ALA A 122 -7.07 -3.30 -13.38
CA ALA A 122 -8.43 -3.57 -12.91
C ALA A 122 -8.95 -4.91 -13.46
N PHE A 123 -9.53 -5.75 -12.61
CA PHE A 123 -10.00 -7.09 -12.97
C PHE A 123 -11.36 -7.40 -12.32
N LEU A 124 -12.00 -8.49 -12.78
CA LEU A 124 -13.20 -9.04 -12.16
C LEU A 124 -12.89 -10.37 -11.48
N LEU A 125 -13.56 -10.61 -10.35
CA LEU A 125 -13.62 -11.91 -9.71
C LEU A 125 -14.73 -12.76 -10.37
N SER A 126 -14.49 -14.05 -10.54
CA SER A 126 -15.44 -14.98 -11.17
C SER A 126 -16.77 -15.11 -10.42
N SER A 127 -16.79 -14.80 -9.13
CA SER A 127 -17.98 -14.78 -8.27
C SER A 127 -18.81 -13.48 -8.39
N MET A 128 -18.34 -12.48 -9.13
CA MET A 128 -19.04 -11.20 -9.27
C MET A 128 -20.31 -11.34 -10.11
N ARG A 129 -21.42 -10.84 -9.59
CA ARG A 129 -22.65 -10.61 -10.37
C ARG A 129 -22.55 -9.26 -11.07
N GLU A 130 -23.32 -9.07 -12.15
CA GLU A 130 -23.45 -7.78 -12.82
C GLU A 130 -23.74 -6.67 -11.78
N ARG A 131 -22.89 -5.63 -11.73
CA ARG A 131 -22.92 -4.48 -10.80
C ARG A 131 -22.37 -4.69 -9.38
N SER A 132 -21.56 -5.71 -9.15
CA SER A 132 -20.89 -5.91 -7.86
C SER A 132 -19.70 -4.95 -7.70
N THR A 133 -19.53 -4.38 -6.51
CA THR A 133 -18.38 -3.53 -6.14
C THR A 133 -17.29 -4.40 -5.50
N LEU A 134 -16.04 -4.20 -5.88
CA LEU A 134 -14.88 -4.80 -5.22
C LEU A 134 -14.24 -3.81 -4.25
N TRP A 135 -13.84 -4.33 -3.11
CA TRP A 135 -13.18 -3.59 -2.04
C TRP A 135 -11.72 -3.97 -1.99
N ILE A 136 -10.84 -2.96 -1.96
CA ILE A 136 -9.40 -3.16 -1.83
C ILE A 136 -9.04 -2.95 -0.38
N HIS A 137 -8.60 -4.01 0.28
CA HIS A 137 -8.10 -4.00 1.64
C HIS A 137 -6.58 -3.98 1.59
N SER A 138 -5.97 -3.05 2.33
CA SER A 138 -4.51 -2.92 2.40
C SER A 138 -4.03 -2.98 3.84
N GLN A 139 -2.97 -3.75 4.07
CA GLN A 139 -2.24 -3.75 5.32
C GLN A 139 -0.88 -3.11 5.09
N ILE A 140 -0.61 -2.05 5.84
CA ILE A 140 0.65 -1.31 5.79
C ILE A 140 1.37 -1.40 7.13
N LYS A 141 2.70 -1.44 7.07
CA LYS A 141 3.58 -1.31 8.23
C LYS A 141 4.32 0.01 8.12
N ALA A 142 4.22 0.83 9.15
CA ALA A 142 5.07 2.01 9.32
C ALA A 142 6.22 1.65 10.27
N CYS A 143 7.41 2.16 9.96
CA CYS A 143 8.63 1.90 10.72
C CYS A 143 9.40 3.21 10.93
N MET A 144 10.05 3.33 12.08
CA MET A 144 10.96 4.44 12.36
C MET A 144 12.30 4.23 11.65
N GLU A 145 12.80 2.99 11.67
CA GLU A 145 14.06 2.64 11.05
C GLU A 145 13.90 1.82 9.77
N PRO A 146 14.89 1.88 8.84
CA PRO A 146 14.82 1.14 7.59
C PRO A 146 14.79 -0.37 7.80
N HIS A 147 15.51 -0.87 8.82
CA HIS A 147 15.68 -2.30 9.06
C HIS A 147 14.39 -3.00 9.48
N ASP A 148 13.52 -2.30 10.21
CA ASP A 148 12.19 -2.77 10.62
C ASP A 148 11.24 -3.01 9.44
N CYS A 149 11.48 -2.32 8.33
CA CYS A 149 10.69 -2.37 7.10
C CYS A 149 11.45 -3.06 5.95
N GLN A 150 12.54 -3.80 6.25
CA GLN A 150 13.18 -4.65 5.26
C GLN A 150 12.26 -5.82 4.84
N PRO A 151 12.42 -6.35 3.61
CA PRO A 151 11.72 -7.53 3.12
C PRO A 151 11.83 -8.71 4.09
#